data_AF-A0A137QYJ6-F1
#
_entry.id   AF-A0A137QYJ6-F1
#
_cell.length_a   1.000
_cell.length_b   1.000
_cell.length_c   1.000
_cell.angle_alpha   90.00
_cell.angle_beta   90.00
_cell.angle_gamma   90.00
#
_symmetry.space_group_name_H-M   'P 1'
#
loop_
_entity.id
_entity.type
_entity.pdbx_description
1 polymer ?
#
loop_
_entity_poly.entity_id
_entity_poly.type
_entity_poly.pdbx_seq_one_letter_code
_entity_poly.pdbx_strand_id
1 'polypeptide(L)'
;MDDFTNFIYPDIQLHQPDQYFLDRTVPSSRNDEVDDINAAILERFPGEKHVLMGVDSIDLDNADDNNYLPYPMEYLNSLNVSGLPLAKLVLKVGCPIMLLKDFVMEHE
;
A
#
# COMPACT_ATOMS: atom_id res chain seq x y z
N MET A 1 16.59 6.37 11.36
CA MET A 1 15.18 6.04 11.06
C MET A 1 14.43 5.77 12.36
N ASP A 2 14.97 4.89 13.21
CA ASP A 2 14.44 4.58 14.54
C ASP A 2 14.14 5.81 15.42
N ASP A 3 15.07 6.75 15.54
CA ASP A 3 14.87 7.96 16.35
C ASP A 3 13.74 8.83 15.81
N PHE A 4 13.62 8.92 14.48
CA PHE A 4 12.54 9.65 13.81
C PHE A 4 11.19 8.97 14.06
N THR A 5 11.10 7.65 13.88
CA THR A 5 9.88 6.89 14.14
C THR A 5 9.47 6.98 15.61
N ASN A 6 10.40 6.90 16.55
CA ASN A 6 10.12 7.05 17.98
C ASN A 6 9.70 8.47 18.36
N PHE A 7 10.23 9.49 17.67
CA PHE A 7 9.82 10.88 17.89
C PHE A 7 8.38 11.13 17.44
N ILE A 8 8.00 10.61 16.27
CA ILE A 8 6.63 10.78 15.75
C ILE A 8 5.66 9.84 16.48
N TYR A 9 6.03 8.58 16.66
CA TYR A 9 5.18 7.52 17.21
C TYR A 9 5.84 6.79 18.40
N PRO A 10 5.98 7.44 19.56
CA PRO A 10 6.69 6.85 20.72
C PRO A 10 6.07 5.55 21.24
N ASP A 11 4.76 5.37 21.05
CA ASP A 11 3.96 4.30 21.66
C ASP A 11 3.34 3.38 20.60
N ILE A 12 3.92 3.32 19.40
CA ILE A 12 3.38 2.56 18.25
C ILE A 12 3.35 1.04 18.47
N GLN A 13 4.12 0.55 19.46
CA GLN A 13 4.14 -0.86 19.87
C GLN A 13 2.90 -1.25 20.69
N LEU A 14 2.14 -0.27 21.17
CA LEU A 14 0.91 -0.47 21.93
C LEU A 14 -0.30 -0.33 21.00
N HIS A 15 -1.45 -0.85 21.45
CA HIS A 15 -2.71 -0.59 20.75
C HIS A 15 -3.09 0.88 20.93
N GLN A 16 -3.01 1.66 19.86
CA GLN A 16 -3.37 3.07 19.84
C GLN A 16 -4.78 3.28 19.28
N PRO A 17 -5.53 4.30 19.76
CA PRO A 17 -6.77 4.71 19.12
C PRO A 17 -6.49 5.44 17.80
N ASP A 18 -7.46 5.49 16.89
CA ASP A 18 -7.32 6.13 15.57
C ASP A 18 -6.81 7.59 15.66
N GLN A 19 -7.29 8.35 16.67
CA GLN A 19 -6.88 9.73 16.92
C GLN A 19 -5.36 9.89 17.10
N TYR A 20 -4.67 8.84 17.57
CA TYR A 20 -3.22 8.86 17.70
C TYR A 20 -2.53 9.14 16.36
N PHE A 21 -3.06 8.61 15.25
CA PHE A 21 -2.44 8.71 13.93
C PHE A 21 -2.87 9.94 13.15
N LEU A 22 -4.07 10.47 13.40
CA LEU A 22 -4.64 11.59 12.64
C LEU A 22 -3.74 12.83 12.64
N ASP A 23 -3.18 13.19 13.80
CA ASP A 23 -2.35 14.40 13.95
C ASP A 23 -0.85 14.16 13.69
N ARG A 24 -0.47 12.96 13.21
CA ARG A 24 0.93 12.51 13.10
C ARG A 24 1.34 12.13 11.69
N THR A 25 0.59 12.60 10.68
CA THR A 25 0.87 12.31 9.27
C THR A 25 2.23 12.89 8.85
N VAL A 26 3.07 12.07 8.22
CA VAL A 26 4.38 12.47 7.70
C VAL A 26 4.29 12.63 6.19
N PRO A 27 4.22 13.85 5.65
CA PRO A 27 4.24 14.07 4.21
C PRO A 27 5.68 14.01 3.66
N SER A 28 5.86 13.49 2.45
CA SER A 28 7.06 13.68 1.64
C SER A 28 6.69 14.13 0.22
N SER A 29 7.65 14.74 -0.48
CA SER A 29 7.51 15.18 -1.86
C SER A 29 7.67 14.05 -2.88
N ARG A 30 8.21 12.90 -2.47
CA ARG A 30 8.43 11.75 -3.35
C ARG A 30 7.83 10.47 -2.79
N ASN A 31 7.15 9.72 -3.65
CA ASN A 31 6.45 8.49 -3.25
C ASN A 31 7.40 7.36 -2.84
N ASP A 32 8.60 7.28 -3.44
CA ASP A 32 9.61 6.27 -3.07
C ASP A 32 10.11 6.47 -1.63
N GLU A 33 10.33 7.72 -1.22
CA GLU A 33 10.64 8.05 0.17
C GLU A 33 9.48 7.72 1.12
N VAL A 34 8.23 7.95 0.69
CA VAL A 34 7.03 7.56 1.47
C VAL A 34 6.98 6.04 1.67
N ASP A 35 7.28 5.26 0.63
CA ASP A 35 7.29 3.80 0.72
C ASP A 35 8.33 3.30 1.73
N ASP A 36 9.55 3.85 1.70
CA ASP A 36 10.61 3.55 2.66
C ASP A 36 10.22 3.92 4.10
N ILE A 37 9.60 5.10 4.28
CA ILE A 37 9.12 5.57 5.58
C ILE A 37 8.01 4.66 6.12
N ASN A 38 7.02 4.34 5.29
CA ASN A 38 5.90 3.48 5.65
C ASN A 38 6.39 2.06 6.00
N ALA A 39 7.32 1.51 5.24
CA ALA A 39 7.90 0.19 5.53
C ALA A 39 8.64 0.19 6.88
N ALA A 40 9.46 1.20 7.16
CA ALA A 40 10.19 1.31 8.43
C ALA A 40 9.26 1.48 9.63
N ILE A 41 8.19 2.27 9.49
CA ILE A 41 7.16 2.44 10.53
C ILE A 41 6.37 1.13 10.72
N LEU A 42 6.02 0.42 9.63
CA LEU A 42 5.29 -0.84 9.69
C LEU A 42 6.05 -1.92 10.49
N GLU A 43 7.38 -1.96 10.40
CA GLU A 43 8.19 -2.85 11.22
C GLU A 43 7.99 -2.63 12.73
N ARG A 44 7.61 -1.42 13.13
CA ARG A 44 7.34 -1.08 14.53
C ARG A 44 5.96 -1.45 15.02
N PHE A 45 5.02 -1.79 14.16
CA PHE A 45 3.74 -2.30 14.67
C PHE A 45 3.93 -3.70 15.29
N PRO A 46 3.25 -4.00 16.40
CA PRO A 46 3.24 -5.34 16.96
C PRO A 46 2.47 -6.29 16.02
N GLY A 47 2.68 -7.60 16.22
CA GLY A 47 1.96 -8.62 15.47
C GLY A 47 2.61 -9.05 14.15
N GLU A 48 1.94 -9.99 13.48
CA GLU A 48 2.43 -10.64 12.28
C GLU A 48 2.17 -9.78 11.02
N LYS A 49 3.08 -9.90 10.05
CA LYS A 49 2.90 -9.27 8.73
C LYS A 49 1.90 -10.08 7.91
N HIS A 50 0.88 -9.42 7.41
CA HIS A 50 0.00 -9.94 6.38
C HIS A 50 0.43 -9.38 5.03
N VAL A 51 0.64 -10.27 4.06
CA VAL A 51 1.01 -9.89 2.69
C VAL A 51 -0.17 -10.19 1.78
N LEU A 52 -0.68 -9.15 1.12
CA LEU A 52 -1.68 -9.24 0.07
C LEU A 52 -0.98 -9.02 -1.26
N MET A 53 -1.23 -9.89 -2.24
CA MET A 53 -0.68 -9.75 -3.59
C MET A 53 -1.79 -9.28 -4.53
N GLY A 54 -1.48 -8.31 -5.37
CA GLY A 54 -2.33 -7.92 -6.48
C GLY A 54 -2.46 -9.07 -7.48
N VAL A 55 -3.65 -9.25 -8.04
CA VAL A 55 -3.87 -10.15 -9.17
C VAL A 55 -4.16 -9.26 -10.36
N ASP A 56 -3.13 -8.95 -11.14
CA ASP A 56 -3.29 -8.18 -12.36
C ASP A 56 -3.62 -9.14 -13.51
N SER A 57 -4.83 -9.02 -14.05
CA SER A 57 -5.22 -9.62 -15.33
C SER A 57 -5.60 -8.53 -16.32
N ILE A 58 -5.14 -8.66 -17.56
CA ILE A 58 -5.55 -7.77 -18.64
C ILE A 58 -6.81 -8.36 -19.28
N ASP A 59 -7.92 -7.65 -19.21
CA ASP A 59 -9.09 -7.95 -20.05
C ASP A 59 -8.81 -7.44 -21.48
N LEU A 60 -8.57 -8.39 -22.39
CA LEU A 60 -8.44 -8.11 -23.81
C LEU A 60 -9.84 -8.01 -24.43
N ASP A 61 -10.54 -6.90 -24.21
CA ASP A 61 -11.86 -6.65 -24.81
C ASP A 61 -11.85 -6.62 -26.35
N ASN A 62 -10.67 -6.60 -26.98
CA ASN A 62 -10.49 -6.62 -28.43
C ASN A 62 -9.61 -7.80 -28.86
N ALA A 63 -10.17 -9.01 -28.87
CA ALA A 63 -9.50 -10.24 -29.31
C ALA A 63 -9.11 -10.28 -30.81
N ASP A 64 -9.37 -9.22 -31.58
CA ASP A 64 -9.10 -9.18 -33.03
C ASP A 64 -7.72 -8.58 -33.39
N ASP A 65 -7.05 -7.93 -32.44
CA ASP A 65 -5.70 -7.40 -32.66
C ASP A 65 -4.66 -8.45 -32.22
N ASN A 66 -4.32 -9.36 -33.14
CA ASN A 66 -3.36 -10.47 -33.01
C ASN A 66 -1.90 -10.02 -32.70
N ASN A 67 -1.70 -8.81 -32.19
CA ASN A 67 -0.40 -8.17 -32.02
C ASN A 67 -0.03 -7.90 -30.55
N TYR A 68 -0.92 -8.18 -29.59
CA TYR A 68 -0.63 -8.00 -28.17
C TYR A 68 -0.12 -9.30 -27.54
N LEU A 69 1.19 -9.36 -27.33
CA LEU A 69 1.81 -10.37 -26.47
C LEU A 69 1.29 -10.18 -25.02
N PRO A 70 0.88 -11.24 -24.31
CA PRO A 70 0.55 -11.12 -22.90
C PRO A 70 1.79 -10.64 -22.15
N TYR A 71 1.69 -9.47 -21.52
CA TYR A 71 2.77 -8.93 -20.70
C TYR A 71 3.12 -9.95 -19.61
N PRO A 72 4.41 -10.20 -19.32
CA PRO A 72 4.79 -11.06 -18.21
C PRO A 72 4.24 -10.53 -16.90
N MET A 73 3.84 -11.43 -16.00
CA MET A 73 3.40 -11.09 -14.64
C MET A 73 4.46 -10.24 -13.90
N GLU A 74 5.75 -10.48 -14.15
CA GLU A 74 6.85 -9.71 -13.58
C GLU A 74 6.83 -8.25 -14.02
N TYR A 75 6.43 -7.98 -15.27
CA TYR A 75 6.28 -6.62 -15.79
C TYR A 75 5.06 -5.94 -15.17
N LEU A 76 3.92 -6.62 -15.09
CA LEU A 76 2.70 -6.09 -14.47
C LEU A 76 2.92 -5.76 -13.00
N ASN A 77 3.52 -6.68 -12.25
CA ASN A 77 3.86 -6.48 -10.84
C ASN A 77 4.90 -5.35 -10.60
N SER A 78 5.63 -4.92 -11.65
CA SER A 78 6.55 -3.79 -11.58
C SER A 78 5.89 -2.43 -11.78
N LEU A 79 4.63 -2.40 -12.26
CA LEU A 79 3.88 -1.17 -12.50
C LEU A 79 3.44 -0.53 -11.18
N ASN A 80 4.30 0.29 -10.59
CA ASN A 80 3.96 1.15 -9.45
C ASN A 80 3.44 2.51 -9.94
N VAL A 81 2.32 2.51 -10.68
CA VAL A 81 1.69 3.74 -11.20
C VAL A 81 0.66 4.25 -10.19
N SER A 82 0.62 5.56 -9.97
CA SER A 82 -0.37 6.21 -9.10
C SER A 82 -1.79 5.80 -9.50
N GLY A 83 -2.55 5.23 -8.56
CA GLY A 83 -3.92 4.79 -8.75
C GLY A 83 -4.10 3.32 -9.18
N LEU A 84 -3.03 2.56 -9.45
CA LEU A 84 -3.13 1.11 -9.59
C LEU A 84 -3.01 0.41 -8.22
N PRO A 85 -3.67 -0.75 -8.02
CA PRO A 85 -3.44 -1.57 -6.84
C PRO A 85 -1.96 -1.92 -6.74
N LEU A 86 -1.38 -1.81 -5.54
CA LEU A 86 -0.02 -2.28 -5.33
C LEU A 86 0.05 -3.78 -5.61
N ALA A 87 1.00 -4.22 -6.44
CA ALA A 87 1.29 -5.63 -6.68
C ALA A 87 1.54 -6.41 -5.37
N LYS A 88 1.98 -5.71 -4.33
CA LYS A 88 2.17 -6.23 -2.99
C LYS A 88 1.82 -5.18 -1.95
N LEU A 89 0.89 -5.50 -1.07
CA LEU A 89 0.54 -4.71 0.11
C LEU A 89 0.92 -5.49 1.37
N VAL A 90 1.73 -4.89 2.25
CA VAL A 90 2.14 -5.49 3.53
C VAL A 90 1.48 -4.73 4.66
N LEU A 91 0.82 -5.43 5.58
CA LEU A 91 0.02 -4.87 6.66
C LEU A 91 0.34 -5.55 8.00
N LYS A 92 0.04 -4.85 9.10
CA LYS A 92 0.01 -5.41 10.46
C LYS A 92 -1.25 -4.90 11.17
N VAL A 93 -1.73 -5.65 12.16
CA VAL A 93 -2.91 -5.25 12.94
C VAL A 93 -2.66 -3.91 13.63
N GLY A 94 -3.61 -2.97 13.49
CA GLY A 94 -3.56 -1.65 14.11
C GLY A 94 -2.84 -0.58 13.29
N CYS A 95 -2.27 -0.91 12.11
CA CYS A 95 -1.69 0.12 11.25
C CYS A 95 -2.76 0.93 10.50
N PRO A 96 -2.60 2.25 10.36
CA PRO A 96 -3.49 3.06 9.53
C PRO A 96 -3.35 2.68 8.05
N ILE A 97 -4.45 2.77 7.31
CA ILE A 97 -4.49 2.55 5.85
C ILE A 97 -5.12 3.75 5.15
N MET A 98 -4.67 4.00 3.92
CA MET A 98 -5.27 5.01 3.04
C MET A 98 -5.97 4.31 1.88
N LEU A 99 -7.20 4.72 1.61
CA LEU A 99 -7.93 4.27 0.43
C LEU A 99 -7.47 5.08 -0.79
N LEU A 100 -7.02 4.40 -1.85
CA LEU A 100 -6.53 5.06 -3.07
C LEU A 100 -7.60 5.19 -4.18
N LYS A 101 -8.73 4.48 -4.05
CA LYS A 101 -9.85 4.50 -5.00
C LYS A 101 -11.16 4.36 -4.23
N ASP A 102 -12.16 5.15 -4.63
CA ASP A 102 -13.51 5.02 -4.07
C ASP A 102 -14.10 3.65 -4.40
N PHE A 103 -14.75 3.03 -3.43
CA PHE A 103 -15.59 1.86 -3.68
C PHE A 103 -16.95 2.35 -4.18
N VAL A 104 -17.22 2.18 -5.48
CA VAL A 104 -18.60 2.27 -5.97
C VAL A 104 -19.30 0.99 -5.53
N MET A 105 -20.20 1.11 -4.55
CA MET A 105 -21.09 0.02 -4.16
C MET A 105 -22.14 -0.12 -5.27
N GLU A 106 -22.07 -1.20 -6.07
CA GLU A 106 -23.21 -1.61 -6.89
C GLU A 106 -24.32 -2.06 -5.94
N HIS A 107 -25.35 -1.24 -5.80
CA HIS A 107 -26.62 -1.67 -5.23
C HIS A 107 -27.34 -2.50 -6.29
N GLU A 108 -27.40 -3.82 -6.07
CA GLU A 108 -28.35 -4.71 -6.74
C GLU A 108 -29.76 -4.58 -6.11
#